data_AF-A0A9E5K834-F1
#
_entry.id   AF-A0A9E5K834-F1
#
_cell.length_a   1.000
_cell.length_b   1.000
_cell.length_c   1.000
_cell.angle_alpha   90.00
_cell.angle_beta   90.00
_cell.angle_gamma   90.00
#
_symmetry.space_group_name_H-M   'P 1'
#
loop_
_entity.id
_entity.type
_entity.pdbx_description
1 polymer ?
#
loop_
_entity_poly.entity_id
_entity_poly.type
_entity_poly.pdbx_seq_one_letter_code
_entity_poly.pdbx_strand_id
1 'polypeptide(L)'
;MPSNSLVQNLLTHSQAHADRPLPNPNKVHVKNFQDYELDLHEFINRVVKEKTEGPIYGVGFSLGGLISTFNGIHHPEDLSALVTISPAYQIKTRQFPVRLVKGLVDFMVWLGYENEYSFFQKDFSEAKLDLLRQHTHSADRWEAFLKVLKMYPMTIPGSLTHGWVSRVLDANQRIKKEIIHLEKPTLVIEASEDGLIDSSTIRSLAIRHPWITHYSEPKSFHSVIHEVDSIRNSALTEVLRYLVHPERLDDPKSPHTWEALVAQSDNFLSRKEAAFSKYAAEEALRKWKVTQPSSPVPEPLTQALEKANRALEESAEGQKGLYQYLDFRRQKELEKLYP
;
A
#
# COMPACT_ATOMS: atom_id res chain seq x y z
N MET A 1 34.67 4.60 2.04
CA MET A 1 33.36 4.25 1.46
C MET A 1 32.84 2.99 2.14
N PRO A 2 32.02 3.09 3.19
CA PRO A 2 31.27 1.96 3.71
C PRO A 2 29.80 2.14 3.27
N SER A 3 29.40 1.69 2.08
CA SER A 3 28.12 2.17 1.53
C SER A 3 27.25 1.19 0.73
N ASN A 4 27.60 -0.08 0.57
CA ASN A 4 26.72 -1.04 -0.13
C ASN A 4 26.31 -2.27 0.69
N SER A 5 27.14 -2.76 1.62
CA SER A 5 26.82 -3.97 2.38
C SER A 5 25.73 -3.76 3.42
N LEU A 6 25.69 -2.60 4.09
CA LEU A 6 24.72 -2.35 5.16
C LEU A 6 23.29 -2.24 4.63
N VAL A 7 23.11 -1.63 3.44
CA VAL A 7 21.78 -1.50 2.81
C VAL A 7 21.31 -2.83 2.24
N GLN A 8 22.20 -3.65 1.67
CA GLN A 8 21.84 -5.00 1.22
C GLN A 8 21.43 -5.93 2.37
N ASN A 9 22.09 -5.80 3.53
CA ASN A 9 21.77 -6.58 4.74
C ASN A 9 20.50 -6.10 5.46
N LEU A 10 19.92 -4.96 5.03
CA LEU A 10 18.69 -4.39 5.59
C LEU A 10 17.51 -4.46 4.60
N LEU A 11 17.71 -5.05 3.43
CA LEU A 11 16.61 -5.47 2.57
C LEU A 11 15.89 -6.62 3.25
N THR A 12 14.56 -6.65 3.17
CA THR A 12 13.74 -7.74 3.72
C THR A 12 14.32 -9.11 3.34
N HIS A 13 14.70 -9.91 4.34
CA HIS A 13 15.38 -11.19 4.11
C HIS A 13 14.72 -12.02 2.98
N SER A 14 15.52 -12.72 2.18
CA SER A 14 15.01 -13.57 1.09
C SER A 14 14.19 -12.87 -0.01
N GLN A 15 14.18 -11.53 -0.09
CA GLN A 15 13.57 -10.78 -1.18
C GLN A 15 14.60 -10.00 -2.01
N ALA A 16 14.37 -9.93 -3.31
CA ALA A 16 15.20 -9.18 -4.25
C ALA A 16 16.71 -9.42 -4.06
N HIS A 17 17.46 -8.38 -3.72
CA HIS A 17 18.91 -8.41 -3.53
C HIS A 17 19.35 -8.64 -2.07
N ALA A 18 18.42 -8.97 -1.17
CA ALA A 18 18.77 -9.40 0.19
C ALA A 18 19.47 -10.76 0.17
N ASP A 19 20.24 -11.03 1.22
CA ASP A 19 20.83 -12.35 1.45
C ASP A 19 19.73 -13.42 1.45
N ARG A 20 20.00 -14.53 0.73
CA ARG A 20 19.09 -15.66 0.60
C ARG A 20 19.62 -16.81 1.48
N PRO A 21 18.80 -17.35 2.40
CA PRO A 21 19.24 -18.39 3.33
C PRO A 21 19.45 -19.75 2.65
N LEU A 22 18.94 -19.94 1.43
CA LEU A 22 19.03 -21.20 0.70
C LEU A 22 19.96 -21.10 -0.52
N PRO A 23 20.71 -22.17 -0.86
CA PRO A 23 21.60 -22.18 -2.02
C PRO A 23 20.89 -21.97 -3.37
N ASN A 24 19.64 -22.44 -3.51
CA ASN A 24 18.85 -22.16 -4.73
C ASN A 24 18.18 -20.79 -4.58
N PRO A 25 18.59 -19.77 -5.33
CA PRO A 25 17.98 -18.45 -5.23
C PRO A 25 16.50 -18.47 -5.61
N ASN A 26 16.03 -19.38 -6.45
CA ASN A 26 14.61 -19.45 -6.81
C ASN A 26 13.70 -19.88 -5.65
N LYS A 27 14.22 -20.32 -4.50
CA LYS A 27 13.42 -20.66 -3.33
C LYS A 27 13.28 -19.46 -2.39
N VAL A 28 12.05 -19.00 -2.18
CA VAL A 28 11.74 -18.01 -1.15
C VAL A 28 11.45 -18.75 0.15
N HIS A 29 12.23 -18.45 1.17
CA HIS A 29 12.17 -19.09 2.48
C HIS A 29 12.34 -18.07 3.59
N VAL A 30 11.65 -18.27 4.70
CA VAL A 30 11.86 -17.49 5.92
C VAL A 30 11.77 -18.43 7.10
N LYS A 31 12.73 -18.30 8.03
CA LYS A 31 12.77 -19.14 9.22
C LYS A 31 11.73 -18.65 10.23
N ASN A 32 11.71 -17.36 10.56
CA ASN A 32 10.65 -16.78 11.37
C ASN A 32 10.06 -15.56 10.67
N PHE A 33 8.73 -15.41 10.68
CA PHE A 33 8.11 -14.23 10.09
C PHE A 33 8.58 -12.93 10.77
N GLN A 34 8.85 -12.99 12.08
CA GLN A 34 9.39 -11.89 12.89
C GLN A 34 10.71 -11.32 12.33
N ASP A 35 11.49 -12.13 11.60
CA ASP A 35 12.75 -11.68 10.99
C ASP A 35 12.49 -10.48 10.05
N TYR A 36 11.36 -10.48 9.31
CA TYR A 36 10.95 -9.36 8.46
C TYR A 36 10.62 -8.08 9.23
N GLU A 37 10.02 -8.23 10.41
CA GLU A 37 9.64 -7.10 11.27
C GLU A 37 10.88 -6.45 11.87
N LEU A 38 11.83 -7.28 12.33
CA LEU A 38 13.11 -6.84 12.87
C LEU A 38 13.98 -6.16 11.82
N ASP A 39 14.01 -6.68 10.59
CA ASP A 39 14.71 -6.02 9.47
C ASP A 39 14.19 -4.60 9.24
N LEU A 40 12.86 -4.45 9.20
CA LEU A 40 12.23 -3.16 8.97
C LEU A 40 12.53 -2.19 10.13
N HIS A 41 12.42 -2.66 11.37
CA HIS A 41 12.75 -1.87 12.56
C HIS A 41 14.22 -1.40 12.53
N GLU A 42 15.16 -2.30 12.23
CA GLU A 42 16.58 -1.97 12.15
C GLU A 42 16.88 -1.02 10.98
N PHE A 43 16.24 -1.20 9.83
CA PHE A 43 16.37 -0.28 8.70
C PHE A 43 15.88 1.13 9.07
N ILE A 44 14.73 1.22 9.73
CA ILE A 44 14.17 2.51 10.16
C ILE A 44 15.14 3.18 11.15
N ASN A 45 15.62 2.47 12.17
CA ASN A 45 16.44 3.05 13.22
C ASN A 45 17.85 3.41 12.75
N ARG A 46 18.48 2.57 11.93
CA ARG A 46 19.89 2.77 11.51
C ARG A 46 20.05 3.58 10.23
N VAL A 47 19.03 3.64 9.38
CA VAL A 47 19.16 4.29 8.05
C VAL A 47 18.21 5.46 7.91
N VAL A 48 16.94 5.27 8.25
CA VAL A 48 15.92 6.30 8.00
C VAL A 48 16.01 7.43 9.02
N LYS A 49 15.99 7.10 10.33
CA LYS A 49 16.07 8.08 11.43
C LYS A 49 17.39 8.85 11.43
N GLU A 50 18.51 8.24 11.02
CA GLU A 50 19.79 8.97 10.89
C GLU A 50 19.79 10.04 9.79
N LYS A 51 18.87 9.95 8.81
CA LYS A 51 18.83 10.82 7.64
C LYS A 51 17.61 11.75 7.58
N THR A 52 16.74 11.68 8.59
CA THR A 52 15.44 12.36 8.57
C THR A 52 15.12 12.94 9.95
N GLU A 53 14.81 14.25 9.99
CA GLU A 53 14.43 14.96 11.23
C GLU A 53 12.90 15.18 11.35
N GLY A 54 12.09 14.40 10.64
CA GLY A 54 10.64 14.56 10.55
C GLY A 54 9.85 13.26 10.76
N PRO A 55 8.50 13.32 10.66
CA PRO A 55 7.66 12.13 10.75
C PRO A 55 8.03 11.13 9.66
N ILE A 56 8.09 9.85 10.06
CA ILE A 56 8.40 8.74 9.15
C ILE A 56 7.09 8.04 8.80
N TYR A 57 6.81 7.90 7.51
CA TYR A 57 5.61 7.24 7.02
C TYR A 57 5.96 5.91 6.36
N GLY A 58 5.19 4.86 6.70
CA GLY A 58 5.31 3.56 6.05
C GLY A 58 4.42 3.47 4.82
N VAL A 59 4.92 2.89 3.72
CA VAL A 59 4.10 2.48 2.57
C VAL A 59 4.42 1.03 2.24
N GLY A 60 3.53 0.12 2.61
CA GLY A 60 3.70 -1.32 2.44
C GLY A 60 2.76 -1.90 1.39
N PHE A 61 3.30 -2.61 0.40
CA PHE A 61 2.52 -3.34 -0.60
C PHE A 61 2.49 -4.84 -0.29
N SER A 62 1.32 -5.48 -0.37
CA SER A 62 1.18 -6.94 -0.23
C SER A 62 1.80 -7.47 1.08
N LEU A 63 2.77 -8.38 1.00
CA LEU A 63 3.54 -8.85 2.16
C LEU A 63 4.21 -7.69 2.92
N GLY A 64 4.73 -6.67 2.22
CA GLY A 64 5.26 -5.47 2.85
C GLY A 64 4.21 -4.72 3.66
N GLY A 65 2.94 -4.72 3.22
CA GLY A 65 1.83 -4.17 3.99
C GLY A 65 1.59 -4.92 5.31
N LEU A 66 1.66 -6.25 5.27
CA LEU A 66 1.56 -7.08 6.49
C LEU A 66 2.74 -6.81 7.45
N ILE A 67 3.97 -6.78 6.93
CA ILE A 67 5.18 -6.51 7.73
C ILE A 67 5.11 -5.12 8.37
N SER A 68 4.76 -4.09 7.59
CA SER A 68 4.63 -2.73 8.11
C SER A 68 3.50 -2.59 9.13
N THR A 69 2.42 -3.37 9.01
CA THR A 69 1.35 -3.38 10.02
C THR A 69 1.85 -3.98 11.34
N PHE A 70 2.58 -5.10 11.30
CA PHE A 70 3.20 -5.64 12.51
C PHE A 70 4.23 -4.70 13.12
N ASN A 71 5.07 -4.05 12.31
CA ASN A 71 5.99 -3.03 12.81
C ASN A 71 5.22 -1.87 13.49
N GLY A 72 4.11 -1.40 12.91
CA GLY A 72 3.26 -0.39 13.54
C GLY A 72 2.60 -0.82 14.86
N ILE A 73 2.43 -2.13 15.08
CA ILE A 73 1.92 -2.71 16.33
C ILE A 73 3.05 -2.88 17.37
N HIS A 74 4.18 -3.47 16.97
CA HIS A 74 5.26 -3.86 17.89
C HIS A 74 6.28 -2.73 18.16
N HIS A 75 6.43 -1.80 17.22
CA HIS A 75 7.36 -0.68 17.26
C HIS A 75 6.64 0.63 16.85
N PRO A 76 5.59 1.04 17.59
CA PRO A 76 4.81 2.21 17.23
C PRO A 76 5.64 3.51 17.14
N GLU A 77 6.79 3.59 17.79
CA GLU A 77 7.73 4.72 17.69
C GLU A 77 8.42 4.85 16.33
N ASP A 78 8.40 3.81 15.49
CA ASP A 78 9.08 3.80 14.19
C ASP A 78 8.34 4.63 13.14
N LEU A 79 7.01 4.58 13.16
CA LEU A 79 6.16 5.17 12.12
C LEU A 79 5.14 6.13 12.73
N SER A 80 5.01 7.30 12.10
CA SER A 80 3.98 8.29 12.43
C SER A 80 2.62 7.89 11.82
N ALA A 81 2.62 7.29 10.64
CA ALA A 81 1.44 6.77 9.97
C ALA A 81 1.80 5.70 8.93
N LEU A 82 0.81 4.92 8.49
CA LEU A 82 1.00 3.80 7.58
C LEU A 82 0.02 3.85 6.40
N VAL A 83 0.52 3.55 5.20
CA VAL A 83 -0.28 3.18 4.05
C VAL A 83 0.00 1.72 3.73
N THR A 84 -1.04 0.90 3.66
CA THR A 84 -0.93 -0.47 3.16
C THR A 84 -1.76 -0.65 1.90
N ILE A 85 -1.18 -1.28 0.89
CA ILE A 85 -1.80 -1.50 -0.41
C ILE A 85 -1.91 -3.00 -0.64
N SER A 86 -3.14 -3.49 -0.75
CA SER A 86 -3.48 -4.91 -0.82
C SER A 86 -2.74 -5.74 0.26
N PRO A 87 -2.72 -5.31 1.55
CA PRO A 87 -1.90 -5.97 2.56
C PRO A 87 -2.21 -7.46 2.67
N ALA A 88 -1.18 -8.29 2.80
CA ALA A 88 -1.32 -9.73 2.83
C ALA A 88 -1.89 -10.28 4.15
N TYR A 89 -2.95 -9.68 4.71
CA TYR A 89 -3.61 -10.11 5.95
C TYR A 89 -4.18 -11.53 5.88
N GLN A 90 -4.54 -11.99 4.69
CA GLN A 90 -4.84 -13.39 4.41
C GLN A 90 -4.52 -13.73 2.97
N ILE A 91 -3.51 -14.57 2.75
CA ILE A 91 -3.24 -15.13 1.43
C ILE A 91 -4.34 -16.15 1.05
N LYS A 92 -4.71 -16.17 -0.24
CA LYS A 92 -5.61 -17.17 -0.80
C LYS A 92 -4.88 -18.49 -1.02
N THR A 93 -5.54 -19.59 -0.69
CA THR A 93 -5.02 -20.96 -0.81
C THR A 93 -5.67 -21.69 -2.00
N ARG A 94 -5.81 -21.00 -3.13
CA ARG A 94 -6.62 -21.43 -4.28
C ARG A 94 -8.03 -21.81 -3.82
N GLN A 95 -8.50 -23.01 -4.18
CA GLN A 95 -9.82 -23.52 -3.79
C GLN A 95 -9.80 -24.34 -2.48
N PHE A 96 -8.64 -24.48 -1.84
CA PHE A 96 -8.50 -25.29 -0.64
C PHE A 96 -8.77 -24.45 0.62
N PRO A 97 -9.41 -25.01 1.67
CA PRO A 97 -9.53 -24.34 2.96
C PRO A 97 -8.15 -24.02 3.56
N VAL A 98 -7.99 -22.80 4.09
CA VAL A 98 -6.73 -22.32 4.68
C VAL A 98 -6.19 -23.27 5.75
N ARG A 99 -7.06 -23.83 6.61
CA ARG A 99 -6.67 -24.77 7.67
C ARG A 99 -6.09 -26.07 7.12
N LEU A 100 -6.63 -26.57 6.01
CA LEU A 100 -6.13 -27.77 5.35
C LEU A 100 -4.73 -27.52 4.80
N VAL A 101 -4.55 -26.42 4.07
CA VAL A 101 -3.23 -26.06 3.53
C VAL A 101 -2.23 -25.85 4.64
N LYS A 102 -2.60 -25.18 5.74
CA LYS A 102 -1.75 -25.00 6.92
C LYS A 102 -1.29 -26.34 7.50
N GLY A 103 -2.22 -27.26 7.76
CA GLY A 103 -1.87 -28.59 8.28
C GLY A 103 -0.94 -29.37 7.36
N LEU A 104 -1.14 -29.30 6.04
CA LEU A 104 -0.27 -29.96 5.07
C LEU A 104 1.13 -29.36 5.05
N VAL A 105 1.27 -28.03 5.01
CA VAL A 105 2.61 -27.40 5.00
C VAL A 105 3.33 -27.57 6.34
N ASP A 106 2.62 -27.55 7.47
CA ASP A 106 3.19 -27.82 8.79
C ASP A 106 3.68 -29.26 8.91
N PHE A 107 2.93 -30.22 8.36
CA PHE A 107 3.37 -31.61 8.31
C PHE A 107 4.64 -31.77 7.47
N MET A 108 4.74 -31.10 6.33
CA MET A 108 5.97 -31.10 5.50
C MET A 108 7.14 -30.46 6.23
N VAL A 109 6.91 -29.37 6.96
CA VAL A 109 7.93 -28.73 7.82
C VAL A 109 8.38 -29.69 8.92
N TRP A 110 7.45 -30.37 9.58
CA TRP A 110 7.75 -31.35 10.63
C TRP A 110 8.58 -32.54 10.11
N LEU A 111 8.35 -32.97 8.87
CA LEU A 111 9.15 -33.99 8.19
C LEU A 111 10.55 -33.50 7.74
N GLY A 112 10.89 -32.22 7.95
CA GLY A 112 12.17 -31.64 7.56
C GLY A 112 12.22 -31.07 6.13
N TYR A 113 11.09 -30.98 5.44
CA TYR A 113 11.00 -30.45 4.06
C TYR A 113 10.69 -28.95 4.00
N GLU A 114 11.02 -28.18 5.05
CA GLU A 114 10.69 -26.74 5.10
C GLU A 114 11.40 -25.91 4.03
N ASN A 115 12.55 -26.38 3.55
CA ASN A 115 13.34 -25.76 2.49
C ASN A 115 12.93 -26.22 1.09
N GLU A 116 12.00 -27.16 0.98
CA GLU A 116 11.49 -27.62 -0.30
C GLU A 116 10.34 -26.76 -0.81
N TYR A 117 10.16 -26.78 -2.13
CA TYR A 117 9.08 -26.05 -2.78
C TYR A 117 7.72 -26.48 -2.22
N SER A 118 6.86 -25.50 -1.96
CA SER A 118 5.49 -25.78 -1.56
C SER A 118 4.70 -26.41 -2.72
N PHE A 119 3.50 -26.89 -2.43
CA PHE A 119 2.68 -27.56 -3.42
C PHE A 119 2.43 -26.68 -4.66
N PHE A 120 2.64 -27.26 -5.85
CA PHE A 120 2.51 -26.59 -7.15
C PHE A 120 3.47 -25.41 -7.37
N GLN A 121 4.58 -25.36 -6.62
CA GLN A 121 5.68 -24.41 -6.78
C GLN A 121 6.88 -25.12 -7.44
N LYS A 122 7.62 -24.38 -8.27
CA LYS A 122 8.84 -24.84 -8.95
C LYS A 122 9.74 -23.64 -9.25
N ASP A 123 10.95 -23.87 -9.75
CA ASP A 123 11.82 -22.79 -10.23
C ASP A 123 11.08 -21.85 -11.20
N PHE A 124 11.56 -20.61 -11.31
CA PHE A 124 10.96 -19.63 -12.21
C PHE A 124 10.93 -20.15 -13.66
N SER A 125 9.81 -19.90 -14.34
CA SER A 125 9.58 -20.26 -15.74
C SER A 125 8.76 -19.18 -16.44
N GLU A 126 8.76 -19.13 -17.76
CA GLU A 126 7.91 -18.19 -18.53
C GLU A 126 6.43 -18.28 -18.14
N ALA A 127 5.91 -19.48 -17.84
CA ALA A 127 4.54 -19.65 -17.34
C ALA A 127 4.26 -18.90 -16.02
N LYS A 128 5.29 -18.53 -15.24
CA LYS A 128 5.14 -17.70 -14.03
C LYS A 128 4.95 -16.22 -14.39
N LEU A 129 5.46 -15.78 -15.54
CA LEU A 129 5.16 -14.45 -16.09
C LEU A 129 3.68 -14.32 -16.44
N ASP A 130 3.07 -15.36 -16.99
CA ASP A 130 1.63 -15.37 -17.30
C ASP A 130 0.77 -15.24 -16.03
N LEU A 131 1.20 -15.88 -14.93
CA LEU A 131 0.54 -15.71 -13.63
C LEU A 131 0.73 -14.30 -13.07
N LEU A 132 1.93 -13.74 -13.17
CA LEU A 132 2.20 -12.36 -12.72
C LEU A 132 1.45 -11.32 -13.56
N ARG A 133 1.24 -11.59 -14.85
CA ARG A 133 0.45 -10.74 -15.78
C ARG A 133 -1.01 -10.59 -15.31
N GLN A 134 -1.54 -11.57 -14.57
CA GLN A 134 -2.91 -11.55 -14.05
C GLN A 134 -3.08 -10.62 -12.85
N HIS A 135 -2.05 -9.89 -12.43
CA HIS A 135 -2.13 -8.98 -11.27
C HIS A 135 -2.27 -7.50 -11.62
N THR A 136 -2.40 -7.17 -12.91
CA THR A 136 -2.65 -5.80 -13.41
C THR A 136 -3.39 -5.86 -14.75
N HIS A 137 -4.21 -4.86 -15.08
CA HIS A 137 -4.76 -4.72 -16.43
C HIS A 137 -3.79 -4.03 -17.40
N SER A 138 -2.78 -3.29 -16.90
CA SER A 138 -1.92 -2.43 -17.72
C SER A 138 -0.87 -3.20 -18.50
N ALA A 139 -1.01 -3.22 -19.83
CA ALA A 139 0.01 -3.78 -20.72
C ALA A 139 1.32 -2.98 -20.68
N ASP A 140 1.24 -1.64 -20.69
CA ASP A 140 2.43 -0.77 -20.70
C ASP A 140 3.28 -0.92 -19.42
N ARG A 141 2.63 -0.94 -18.25
CA ARG A 141 3.34 -1.15 -16.97
C ARG A 141 3.85 -2.57 -16.84
N TRP A 142 3.14 -3.54 -17.41
CA TRP A 142 3.64 -4.90 -17.50
C TRP A 142 4.91 -4.97 -18.35
N GLU A 143 4.94 -4.31 -19.52
CA GLU A 143 6.14 -4.26 -20.36
C GLU A 143 7.30 -3.54 -19.65
N ALA A 144 7.02 -2.44 -18.96
CA ALA A 144 8.01 -1.74 -18.14
C ALA A 144 8.56 -2.66 -17.03
N PHE A 145 7.69 -3.42 -16.36
CA PHE A 145 8.09 -4.41 -15.35
C PHE A 145 8.97 -5.51 -15.95
N LEU A 146 8.66 -6.03 -17.14
CA LEU A 146 9.50 -7.00 -17.84
C LEU A 146 10.89 -6.44 -18.18
N LYS A 147 10.99 -5.16 -18.58
CA LYS A 147 12.27 -4.48 -18.82
C LYS A 147 13.09 -4.40 -17.53
N VAL A 148 12.46 -4.07 -16.40
CA VAL A 148 13.11 -4.06 -15.08
C VAL A 148 13.58 -5.46 -14.69
N LEU A 149 12.75 -6.50 -14.88
CA LEU A 149 13.15 -7.88 -14.59
C LEU A 149 14.33 -8.35 -15.46
N LYS A 150 14.38 -7.96 -16.73
CA LYS A 150 15.51 -8.26 -17.61
C LYS A 150 16.80 -7.58 -17.14
N MET A 151 16.70 -6.36 -16.63
CA MET A 151 17.84 -5.58 -16.12
C MET A 151 18.30 -6.08 -14.75
N TYR A 152 17.36 -6.53 -13.91
CA TYR A 152 17.59 -7.01 -12.55
C TYR A 152 16.94 -8.40 -12.37
N PRO A 153 17.57 -9.49 -12.83
CA PRO A 153 16.96 -10.83 -12.76
C PRO A 153 16.68 -11.31 -11.33
N MET A 154 17.44 -10.82 -10.35
CA MET A 154 17.25 -11.14 -8.93
C MET A 154 15.97 -10.55 -8.32
N THR A 155 15.34 -9.57 -8.98
CA THR A 155 14.04 -9.02 -8.55
C THR A 155 12.86 -9.96 -8.76
N ILE A 156 13.07 -11.07 -9.48
CA ILE A 156 12.06 -12.12 -9.63
C ILE A 156 11.78 -12.71 -8.24
N PRO A 157 10.53 -12.65 -7.75
CA PRO A 157 10.17 -13.41 -6.56
C PRO A 157 10.34 -14.89 -6.90
N GLY A 158 11.21 -15.56 -6.16
CA GLY A 158 11.32 -17.01 -6.22
C GLY A 158 9.98 -17.68 -5.89
N SER A 159 9.91 -18.99 -6.04
CA SER A 159 8.73 -19.76 -5.67
C SER A 159 8.80 -20.16 -4.19
N LEU A 160 7.63 -20.25 -3.58
CA LEU A 160 7.50 -20.33 -2.12
C LEU A 160 7.86 -21.73 -1.62
N THR A 161 8.61 -21.80 -0.53
CA THR A 161 8.87 -23.06 0.18
C THR A 161 7.73 -23.44 1.13
N HIS A 162 7.67 -24.71 1.57
CA HIS A 162 6.73 -25.13 2.61
C HIS A 162 6.89 -24.30 3.89
N GLY A 163 8.15 -24.05 4.29
CA GLY A 163 8.47 -23.20 5.44
C GLY A 163 7.87 -21.80 5.28
N TRP A 164 8.10 -21.14 4.14
CA TRP A 164 7.54 -19.80 3.91
C TRP A 164 6.01 -19.78 4.02
N VAL A 165 5.31 -20.72 3.37
CA VAL A 165 3.85 -20.77 3.40
C VAL A 165 3.34 -21.02 4.82
N SER A 166 3.99 -21.92 5.57
CA SER A 166 3.68 -22.18 6.98
C SER A 166 3.81 -20.90 7.82
N ARG A 167 4.95 -20.20 7.77
CA ARG A 167 5.21 -18.99 8.56
C ARG A 167 4.31 -17.81 8.18
N VAL A 168 3.97 -17.63 6.91
CA VAL A 168 3.03 -16.58 6.47
C VAL A 168 1.60 -16.89 6.92
N LEU A 169 1.17 -18.15 6.88
CA LEU A 169 -0.14 -18.53 7.40
C LEU A 169 -0.22 -18.39 8.92
N ASP A 170 0.88 -18.60 9.66
CA ASP A 170 0.97 -18.24 11.08
C ASP A 170 0.82 -16.73 11.29
N ALA A 171 1.52 -15.91 10.50
CA ALA A 171 1.41 -14.46 10.53
C ALA A 171 -0.02 -13.98 10.20
N ASN A 172 -0.70 -14.60 9.24
CA ASN A 172 -2.11 -14.31 8.92
C ASN A 172 -3.06 -14.63 10.08
N GLN A 173 -2.77 -15.66 10.88
CA GLN A 173 -3.55 -15.93 12.09
C GLN A 173 -3.25 -14.94 13.22
N ARG A 174 -1.99 -14.52 13.34
CA ARG A 174 -1.53 -13.53 14.32
C ARG A 174 -2.13 -12.16 14.06
N ILE A 175 -2.05 -11.64 12.83
CA ILE A 175 -2.57 -10.29 12.53
C ILE A 175 -4.06 -10.16 12.81
N LYS A 176 -4.84 -11.24 12.60
CA LYS A 176 -6.28 -11.26 12.94
C LYS A 176 -6.57 -11.03 14.42
N LYS A 177 -5.59 -11.33 15.30
CA LYS A 177 -5.68 -11.15 16.75
C LYS A 177 -4.99 -9.87 17.19
N GLU A 178 -3.85 -9.55 16.58
CA GLU A 178 -2.96 -8.47 17.02
C GLU A 178 -3.34 -7.11 16.43
N ILE A 179 -4.08 -7.06 15.30
CA ILE A 179 -4.38 -5.79 14.62
C ILE A 179 -5.10 -4.79 15.52
N ILE A 180 -5.88 -5.25 16.51
CA ILE A 180 -6.57 -4.39 17.49
C ILE A 180 -5.61 -3.51 18.32
N HIS A 181 -4.32 -3.86 18.35
CA HIS A 181 -3.27 -3.13 19.06
C HIS A 181 -2.55 -2.12 18.15
N LEU A 182 -2.97 -1.97 16.90
CA LEU A 182 -2.43 -0.95 16.01
C LEU A 182 -2.93 0.42 16.46
N GLU A 183 -2.06 1.22 17.07
CA GLU A 183 -2.42 2.56 17.57
C GLU A 183 -1.89 3.69 16.68
N LYS A 184 -1.82 3.42 15.38
CA LYS A 184 -1.28 4.35 14.38
C LYS A 184 -2.26 4.60 13.28
N PRO A 185 -2.49 5.88 12.89
CA PRO A 185 -3.27 6.18 11.71
C PRO A 185 -2.76 5.31 10.57
N THR A 186 -3.69 4.65 9.88
CA THR A 186 -3.37 3.70 8.82
C THR A 186 -4.41 3.80 7.71
N LEU A 187 -3.96 3.98 6.47
CA LEU A 187 -4.78 3.80 5.28
C LEU A 187 -4.58 2.38 4.74
N VAL A 188 -5.66 1.65 4.55
CA VAL A 188 -5.69 0.35 3.88
C VAL A 188 -6.38 0.51 2.53
N ILE A 189 -5.61 0.40 1.45
CA ILE A 189 -6.12 0.27 0.09
C ILE A 189 -6.38 -1.21 -0.18
N GLU A 190 -7.64 -1.58 -0.36
CA GLU A 190 -8.06 -2.93 -0.76
C GLU A 190 -8.21 -3.02 -2.29
N ALA A 191 -7.61 -4.05 -2.90
CA ALA A 191 -7.96 -4.45 -4.25
C ALA A 191 -9.26 -5.27 -4.26
N SER A 192 -10.29 -4.82 -4.99
CA SER A 192 -11.61 -5.45 -4.93
C SER A 192 -11.68 -6.80 -5.63
N GLU A 193 -10.85 -7.02 -6.66
CA GLU A 193 -10.77 -8.26 -7.46
C GLU A 193 -9.41 -8.94 -7.26
N ASP A 194 -8.89 -8.90 -6.04
CA ASP A 194 -7.59 -9.46 -5.71
C ASP A 194 -7.55 -11.00 -5.91
N GLY A 195 -6.67 -11.50 -6.75
CA GLY A 195 -6.48 -12.95 -6.98
C GLY A 195 -5.62 -13.66 -5.93
N LEU A 196 -4.85 -12.92 -5.14
CA LEU A 196 -3.85 -13.43 -4.20
C LEU A 196 -4.25 -13.25 -2.74
N ILE A 197 -4.94 -12.17 -2.41
CA ILE A 197 -5.33 -11.83 -1.04
C ILE A 197 -6.85 -11.93 -0.89
N ASP A 198 -7.29 -12.41 0.27
CA ASP A 198 -8.70 -12.44 0.63
C ASP A 198 -9.15 -11.07 1.14
N SER A 199 -9.77 -10.29 0.25
CA SER A 199 -10.28 -8.96 0.56
C SER A 199 -11.36 -8.96 1.64
N SER A 200 -12.08 -10.08 1.85
CA SER A 200 -13.07 -10.16 2.93
C SER A 200 -12.42 -10.10 4.31
N THR A 201 -11.23 -10.70 4.45
CA THR A 201 -10.42 -10.57 5.66
C THR A 201 -10.00 -9.11 5.86
N ILE A 202 -9.50 -8.42 4.82
CA ILE A 202 -9.15 -6.99 4.91
C ILE A 202 -10.32 -6.17 5.44
N ARG A 203 -11.50 -6.29 4.82
CA ARG A 203 -12.71 -5.57 5.25
C ARG A 203 -13.07 -5.86 6.70
N SER A 204 -13.03 -7.13 7.11
CA SER A 204 -13.38 -7.54 8.47
C SER A 204 -12.46 -6.95 9.54
N LEU A 205 -11.17 -6.78 9.21
CA LEU A 205 -10.16 -6.25 10.11
C LEU A 205 -10.12 -4.72 10.09
N ALA A 206 -10.39 -4.09 8.93
CA ALA A 206 -10.23 -2.65 8.74
C ALA A 206 -11.48 -1.83 9.11
N ILE A 207 -12.69 -2.26 8.73
CA ILE A 207 -13.91 -1.42 8.79
C ILE A 207 -14.26 -0.93 10.20
N ARG A 208 -13.94 -1.70 11.24
CA ARG A 208 -14.28 -1.37 12.64
C ARG A 208 -13.07 -0.97 13.47
N HIS A 209 -11.91 -0.82 12.86
CA HIS A 209 -10.69 -0.54 13.58
C HIS A 209 -10.51 0.99 13.70
N PRO A 210 -10.35 1.54 14.91
CA PRO A 210 -10.38 2.99 15.13
C PRO A 210 -9.26 3.73 14.39
N TRP A 211 -8.09 3.09 14.24
CA TRP A 211 -6.95 3.71 13.57
C TRP A 211 -6.86 3.43 12.07
N ILE A 212 -7.79 2.66 11.49
CA ILE A 212 -7.71 2.26 10.08
C ILE A 212 -8.80 2.96 9.28
N THR A 213 -8.40 3.66 8.23
CA THR A 213 -9.30 3.96 7.11
C THR A 213 -9.14 2.95 6.01
N HIS A 214 -10.28 2.47 5.58
CA HIS A 214 -10.39 1.50 4.51
C HIS A 214 -10.87 2.19 3.24
N TYR A 215 -10.16 1.95 2.15
CA TYR A 215 -10.56 2.36 0.81
C TYR A 215 -10.49 1.15 -0.12
N SER A 216 -11.62 0.78 -0.72
CA SER A 216 -11.66 -0.30 -1.71
C SER A 216 -11.63 0.28 -3.12
N GLU A 217 -10.59 -0.04 -3.89
CA GLU A 217 -10.46 0.36 -5.28
C GLU A 217 -11.25 -0.61 -6.19
N PRO A 218 -12.32 -0.17 -6.87
CA PRO A 218 -13.15 -1.07 -7.69
C PRO A 218 -12.41 -1.63 -8.91
N LYS A 219 -12.72 -2.88 -9.27
CA LYS A 219 -12.18 -3.59 -10.44
C LYS A 219 -10.66 -3.76 -10.45
N SER A 220 -10.00 -3.53 -9.32
CA SER A 220 -8.55 -3.59 -9.25
C SER A 220 -8.07 -5.01 -8.95
N PHE A 221 -7.01 -5.41 -9.64
CA PHE A 221 -6.25 -6.60 -9.27
C PHE A 221 -5.22 -6.29 -8.18
N HIS A 222 -4.53 -7.34 -7.73
CA HIS A 222 -3.61 -7.28 -6.59
C HIS A 222 -2.64 -6.10 -6.66
N SER A 223 -2.04 -5.83 -7.83
CA SER A 223 -1.03 -4.78 -8.01
C SER A 223 -1.66 -3.43 -8.35
N VAL A 224 -2.47 -2.87 -7.44
CA VAL A 224 -3.16 -1.58 -7.62
C VAL A 224 -2.22 -0.45 -8.08
N ILE A 225 -1.00 -0.39 -7.55
CA ILE A 225 0.01 0.61 -7.95
C ILE A 225 0.55 0.42 -9.37
N HIS A 226 0.32 -0.74 -9.97
CA HIS A 226 0.72 -1.10 -11.33
C HIS A 226 -0.48 -1.24 -12.27
N GLU A 227 -1.69 -0.91 -11.82
CA GLU A 227 -2.91 -0.99 -12.61
C GLU A 227 -2.94 -0.03 -13.80
N VAL A 228 -3.94 -0.21 -14.67
CA VAL A 228 -4.29 0.84 -15.63
C VAL A 228 -4.61 2.13 -14.89
N ASP A 229 -4.32 3.24 -15.54
CA ASP A 229 -4.39 4.57 -14.96
C ASP A 229 -5.75 4.86 -14.32
N SER A 230 -6.85 4.52 -15.01
CA SER A 230 -8.22 4.72 -14.54
C SER A 230 -8.56 4.05 -13.20
N ILE A 231 -7.79 3.04 -12.80
CA ILE A 231 -7.91 2.34 -11.51
C ILE A 231 -6.80 2.84 -10.57
N ARG A 232 -5.55 2.80 -11.04
CA ARG A 232 -4.35 3.13 -10.25
C ARG A 232 -4.40 4.52 -9.64
N ASN A 233 -4.84 5.51 -10.39
CA ASN A 233 -4.69 6.89 -9.96
C ASN A 233 -5.73 7.32 -8.93
N SER A 234 -6.89 6.69 -8.90
CA SER A 234 -7.85 6.88 -7.81
C SER A 234 -7.23 6.42 -6.48
N ALA A 235 -6.72 5.18 -6.44
CA ALA A 235 -5.99 4.67 -5.29
C ALA A 235 -4.76 5.51 -4.90
N LEU A 236 -3.94 5.97 -5.86
CA LEU A 236 -2.80 6.82 -5.54
C LEU A 236 -3.19 8.21 -5.06
N THR A 237 -4.31 8.75 -5.54
CA THR A 237 -4.86 10.00 -5.00
C THR A 237 -5.19 9.82 -3.52
N GLU A 238 -5.79 8.69 -3.13
CA GLU A 238 -6.07 8.38 -1.73
C GLU A 238 -4.78 8.24 -0.89
N VAL A 239 -3.76 7.57 -1.43
CA VAL A 239 -2.44 7.47 -0.77
C VAL A 239 -1.83 8.85 -0.54
N LEU A 240 -1.78 9.70 -1.57
CA LEU A 240 -1.23 11.04 -1.47
C LEU A 240 -2.05 11.92 -0.51
N ARG A 241 -3.39 11.87 -0.61
CA ARG A 241 -4.30 12.59 0.29
C ARG A 241 -4.05 12.22 1.75
N TYR A 242 -3.82 10.95 2.01
CA TYR A 242 -3.59 10.44 3.35
C TYR A 242 -2.20 10.78 3.90
N LEU A 243 -1.13 10.62 3.12
CA LEU A 243 0.24 10.87 3.57
C LEU A 243 0.48 12.31 4.02
N VAL A 244 -0.37 13.21 3.54
CA VAL A 244 -0.28 14.61 3.86
C VAL A 244 -1.11 14.92 5.11
N HIS A 245 -2.16 14.12 5.39
CA HIS A 245 -3.15 14.40 6.42
C HIS A 245 -3.66 13.14 7.12
N PRO A 246 -2.79 12.45 7.87
CA PRO A 246 -3.10 11.18 8.51
C PRO A 246 -4.14 11.29 9.64
N GLU A 247 -4.30 12.46 10.27
CA GLU A 247 -5.19 12.71 11.43
C GLU A 247 -6.71 12.71 11.15
N ARG A 248 -7.15 12.34 9.95
CA ARG A 248 -8.56 12.49 9.52
C ARG A 248 -9.54 11.37 9.88
N LEU A 249 -9.12 10.34 10.59
CA LEU A 249 -9.78 9.05 10.46
C LEU A 249 -10.54 8.59 11.70
N ASP A 250 -11.49 9.41 12.14
CA ASP A 250 -12.56 9.02 13.05
C ASP A 250 -13.88 9.73 12.65
N ASP A 251 -14.44 9.42 11.47
CA ASP A 251 -15.89 9.55 11.29
C ASP A 251 -16.46 8.56 10.24
N PRO A 252 -16.94 7.37 10.70
CA PRO A 252 -17.66 6.41 9.88
C PRO A 252 -19.01 6.92 9.31
N LYS A 253 -19.47 8.11 9.72
CA LYS A 253 -20.70 8.75 9.26
C LYS A 253 -20.48 9.90 8.28
N SER A 254 -19.25 10.17 7.86
CA SER A 254 -18.99 11.24 6.89
C SER A 254 -18.89 10.64 5.48
N PRO A 255 -19.98 10.57 4.70
CA PRO A 255 -19.84 10.35 3.27
C PRO A 255 -18.84 11.37 2.73
N HIS A 256 -18.06 11.00 1.71
CA HIS A 256 -17.16 11.91 1.01
C HIS A 256 -17.96 13.00 0.28
N THR A 257 -18.77 13.79 0.95
CA THR A 257 -19.60 14.84 0.35
C THR A 257 -18.73 16.05 0.06
N TRP A 258 -19.26 16.98 -0.75
CA TRP A 258 -18.52 18.20 -1.03
C TRP A 258 -18.34 19.05 0.25
N GLU A 259 -19.26 18.96 1.21
CA GLU A 259 -19.18 19.63 2.52
C GLU A 259 -17.97 19.12 3.34
N ALA A 260 -17.76 17.79 3.37
CA ALA A 260 -16.61 17.19 4.03
C ALA A 260 -15.29 17.63 3.38
N LEU A 261 -15.27 17.72 2.04
CA LEU A 261 -14.11 18.20 1.28
C LEU A 261 -13.83 19.70 1.49
N VAL A 262 -14.88 20.52 1.71
CA VAL A 262 -14.76 21.93 2.10
C VAL A 262 -14.15 22.06 3.49
N ALA A 263 -14.68 21.34 4.49
CA ALA A 263 -14.09 21.31 5.82
C ALA A 263 -12.63 20.82 5.80
N GLN A 264 -12.33 19.89 4.90
CA GLN A 264 -10.99 19.40 4.65
C GLN A 264 -10.07 20.47 4.05
N SER A 265 -10.55 21.29 3.10
CA SER A 265 -9.82 22.44 2.59
C SER A 265 -9.50 23.47 3.69
N ASP A 266 -10.48 23.85 4.50
CA ASP A 266 -10.27 24.81 5.60
C ASP A 266 -9.24 24.29 6.63
N ASN A 267 -9.24 22.99 6.89
CA ASN A 267 -8.26 22.34 7.76
C ASN A 267 -6.84 22.26 7.15
N PHE A 268 -6.69 22.36 5.83
CA PHE A 268 -5.38 22.50 5.17
C PHE A 268 -4.86 23.93 5.24
N LEU A 269 -5.76 24.91 5.14
CA LEU A 269 -5.42 26.31 5.32
C LEU A 269 -4.89 26.59 6.73
N SER A 270 -5.52 26.01 7.77
CA SER A 270 -5.05 26.19 9.15
C SER A 270 -3.64 25.66 9.40
N ARG A 271 -3.18 24.73 8.54
CA ARG A 271 -1.84 24.12 8.59
C ARG A 271 -0.85 24.71 7.59
N LYS A 272 -1.25 25.73 6.83
CA LYS A 272 -0.46 26.38 5.78
C LYS A 272 -0.10 25.44 4.61
N GLU A 273 -0.96 24.47 4.33
CA GLU A 273 -0.78 23.45 3.29
C GLU A 273 -1.62 23.80 2.05
N ALA A 274 -1.24 24.90 1.40
CA ALA A 274 -2.06 25.54 0.39
C ALA A 274 -2.32 24.67 -0.86
N ALA A 275 -1.37 23.80 -1.26
CA ALA A 275 -1.52 22.91 -2.40
C ALA A 275 -2.66 21.92 -2.20
N PHE A 276 -2.74 21.34 -1.00
CA PHE A 276 -3.75 20.38 -0.63
C PHE A 276 -5.09 21.04 -0.36
N SER A 277 -5.09 22.24 0.25
CA SER A 277 -6.29 23.08 0.36
C SER A 277 -6.94 23.27 -1.00
N LYS A 278 -6.17 23.69 -2.00
CA LYS A 278 -6.70 23.93 -3.34
C LYS A 278 -7.18 22.64 -4.00
N TYR A 279 -6.42 21.56 -3.88
CA TYR A 279 -6.82 20.27 -4.42
C TYR A 279 -8.15 19.78 -3.81
N ALA A 280 -8.32 19.86 -2.49
CA ALA A 280 -9.56 19.47 -1.82
C ALA A 280 -10.77 20.35 -2.18
N ALA A 281 -10.58 21.67 -2.26
CA ALA A 281 -11.65 22.60 -2.65
C ALA A 281 -12.10 22.36 -4.11
N GLU A 282 -11.18 22.07 -5.03
CA GLU A 282 -11.52 21.72 -6.41
C GLU A 282 -12.22 20.37 -6.53
N GLU A 283 -11.83 19.39 -5.71
CA GLU A 283 -12.49 18.10 -5.68
C GLU A 283 -13.90 18.20 -5.08
N ALA A 284 -14.09 19.06 -4.08
CA ALA A 284 -15.42 19.43 -3.59
C ALA A 284 -16.28 19.99 -4.72
N LEU A 285 -15.74 20.96 -5.50
CA LEU A 285 -16.45 21.57 -6.63
C LEU A 285 -16.85 20.53 -7.67
N ARG A 286 -15.92 19.65 -8.03
CA ARG A 286 -16.15 18.59 -8.99
C ARG A 286 -17.28 17.69 -8.52
N LYS A 287 -17.25 17.27 -7.25
CA LYS A 287 -18.26 16.38 -6.70
C LYS A 287 -19.64 17.03 -6.66
N TRP A 288 -19.70 18.30 -6.25
CA TRP A 288 -20.92 19.10 -6.32
C TRP A 288 -21.50 19.11 -7.74
N LYS A 289 -20.68 19.46 -8.75
CA LYS A 289 -21.10 19.54 -10.16
C LYS A 289 -21.57 18.19 -10.71
N VAL A 290 -20.99 17.07 -10.27
CA VAL A 290 -21.46 15.73 -10.67
C VAL A 290 -22.84 15.45 -10.08
N THR A 291 -23.06 15.78 -8.81
CA THR A 291 -24.33 15.50 -8.13
C THR A 291 -25.44 16.49 -8.45
N GLN A 292 -25.08 17.74 -8.75
CA GLN A 292 -26.00 18.87 -8.98
C GLN A 292 -25.52 19.75 -10.14
N PRO A 293 -25.50 19.24 -11.39
CA PRO A 293 -24.86 19.90 -12.53
C PRO A 293 -25.48 21.23 -12.92
N SER A 294 -26.77 21.41 -12.66
CA SER A 294 -27.54 22.62 -13.02
C SER A 294 -27.73 23.58 -11.85
N SER A 295 -27.30 23.22 -10.64
CA SER A 295 -27.46 24.05 -9.45
C SER A 295 -26.30 25.04 -9.31
N PRO A 296 -26.55 26.25 -8.79
CA PRO A 296 -25.48 27.17 -8.46
C PRO A 296 -24.51 26.54 -7.43
N VAL A 297 -23.24 26.91 -7.51
CA VAL A 297 -22.22 26.42 -6.58
C VAL A 297 -22.51 27.00 -5.19
N PRO A 298 -22.53 26.17 -4.11
CA PRO A 298 -22.81 26.63 -2.77
C PRO A 298 -21.75 27.63 -2.30
N GLU A 299 -22.20 28.66 -1.57
CA GLU A 299 -21.32 29.71 -1.04
C GLU A 299 -20.13 29.16 -0.22
N PRO A 300 -20.28 28.17 0.69
CA PRO A 300 -19.15 27.65 1.46
C PRO A 300 -18.05 27.06 0.57
N LEU A 301 -18.43 26.48 -0.56
CA LEU A 301 -17.50 25.88 -1.50
C LEU A 301 -16.77 26.94 -2.34
N THR A 302 -17.49 27.97 -2.77
CA THR A 302 -16.90 29.14 -3.43
C THR A 302 -15.88 29.82 -2.52
N GLN A 303 -16.22 30.05 -1.25
CA GLN A 303 -15.31 30.63 -0.27
C GLN A 303 -14.09 29.74 -0.02
N ALA A 304 -14.26 28.42 0.07
CA ALA A 304 -13.15 27.50 0.24
C ALA A 304 -12.16 27.55 -0.93
N LEU A 305 -12.66 27.65 -2.17
CA LEU A 305 -11.83 27.83 -3.37
C LEU A 305 -11.07 29.15 -3.34
N GLU A 306 -11.73 30.26 -3.01
CA GLU A 306 -11.10 31.58 -2.94
C GLU A 306 -9.98 31.63 -1.91
N LYS A 307 -10.22 31.11 -0.70
CA LYS A 307 -9.21 31.04 0.35
C LYS A 307 -8.02 30.17 -0.07
N ALA A 308 -8.31 29.00 -0.64
CA ALA A 308 -7.28 28.07 -1.13
C ALA A 308 -6.42 28.66 -2.24
N ASN A 309 -7.06 29.38 -3.18
CA ASN A 309 -6.38 30.07 -4.27
C ASN A 309 -5.41 31.13 -3.73
N ARG A 310 -5.91 32.01 -2.87
CA ARG A 310 -5.08 33.07 -2.25
C ARG A 310 -3.91 32.46 -1.48
N ALA A 311 -4.17 31.46 -0.65
CA ALA A 311 -3.12 30.80 0.13
C ALA A 311 -2.06 30.14 -0.76
N LEU A 312 -2.44 29.56 -1.91
CA LEU A 312 -1.48 28.93 -2.82
C LEU A 312 -0.64 29.97 -3.55
N GLU A 313 -1.23 31.10 -3.96
CA GLU A 313 -0.51 32.22 -4.59
C GLU A 313 0.57 32.78 -3.65
N GLU A 314 0.25 32.91 -2.37
CA GLU A 314 1.14 33.38 -1.31
C GLU A 314 2.16 32.33 -0.84
N SER A 315 2.01 31.06 -1.24
CA SER A 315 2.87 29.96 -0.80
C SER A 315 4.21 29.87 -1.54
N ALA A 316 5.17 29.14 -0.95
CA ALA A 316 6.47 28.87 -1.56
C ALA A 316 6.37 28.02 -2.83
N GLU A 317 7.38 28.12 -3.70
CA GLU A 317 7.40 27.45 -5.01
C GLU A 317 7.20 25.92 -4.92
N GLY A 318 7.65 25.29 -3.83
CA GLY A 318 7.42 23.86 -3.59
C GLY A 318 5.95 23.47 -3.47
N GLN A 319 5.11 24.30 -2.84
CA GLN A 319 3.66 24.04 -2.74
C GLN A 319 2.99 24.22 -4.11
N LYS A 320 3.40 25.23 -4.89
CA LYS A 320 2.91 25.44 -6.25
C LYS A 320 3.27 24.28 -7.17
N GLY A 321 4.53 23.81 -7.13
CA GLY A 321 4.99 22.66 -7.90
C GLY A 321 4.27 21.36 -7.53
N LEU A 322 3.98 21.16 -6.24
CA LEU A 322 3.20 20.01 -5.78
C LEU A 322 1.75 20.07 -6.29
N TYR A 323 1.10 21.23 -6.23
CA TYR A 323 -0.24 21.40 -6.80
C TYR A 323 -0.24 21.13 -8.31
N GLN A 324 0.73 21.67 -9.06
CA GLN A 324 0.87 21.42 -10.49
C GLN A 324 1.04 19.93 -10.80
N TYR A 325 1.83 19.21 -10.00
CA TYR A 325 1.98 17.76 -10.13
C TYR A 325 0.64 17.04 -9.89
N LEU A 326 -0.06 17.37 -8.80
CA LEU A 326 -1.37 16.76 -8.47
C LEU A 326 -2.42 17.05 -9.56
N ASP A 327 -2.50 18.30 -10.04
CA ASP A 327 -3.41 18.71 -11.12
C ASP A 327 -3.07 18.01 -12.44
N PHE A 328 -1.79 17.98 -12.84
CA PHE A 328 -1.34 17.27 -14.04
C PHE A 328 -1.71 15.78 -13.97
N ARG A 329 -1.45 15.13 -12.83
CA ARG A 329 -1.82 13.72 -12.62
C ARG A 329 -3.33 13.53 -12.70
N ARG A 330 -4.12 14.44 -12.11
CA ARG A 330 -5.60 14.42 -12.20
C ARG A 330 -6.10 14.56 -13.63
N GLN A 331 -5.60 15.54 -14.39
CA GLN A 331 -6.02 15.77 -15.78
C GLN A 331 -5.73 14.55 -16.66
N LYS A 332 -4.55 13.95 -16.53
CA LYS A 332 -4.18 12.72 -17.25
C LYS A 332 -5.13 11.54 -17.01
N GLU A 333 -5.83 11.52 -15.89
CA GLU A 333 -6.82 10.49 -15.58
C GLU A 333 -8.21 10.80 -16.08
N LEU A 334 -8.62 12.05 -15.98
CA LEU A 334 -9.89 12.51 -16.52
C LEU A 334 -9.93 12.32 -18.04
N GLU A 335 -8.82 12.61 -18.73
CA GLU A 335 -8.63 12.34 -20.18
C GLU A 335 -8.81 10.85 -20.56
N LYS A 336 -8.63 9.92 -19.62
CA LYS A 336 -8.81 8.47 -19.87
C LYS A 336 -10.22 7.99 -19.59
N LEU A 337 -10.93 8.65 -18.68
CA LEU A 337 -12.31 8.34 -18.32
C LEU A 337 -13.32 9.00 -19.28
N TYR A 338 -12.93 10.12 -19.88
CA TYR A 338 -13.70 10.88 -20.87
C TYR A 338 -12.78 11.22 -22.06
N PRO A 339 -12.54 10.25 -22.97
CA PRO A 339 -11.62 10.41 -24.10
C PRO A 339 -12.07 11.45 -25.13
#